data_AF-A0A344WE37-F1
#
_entry.id   AF-A0A344WE37-F1
#
_cell.length_a   1.000
_cell.length_b   1.000
_cell.length_c   1.000
_cell.angle_alpha   90.00
_cell.angle_beta   90.00
_cell.angle_gamma   90.00
#
_symmetry.space_group_name_H-M   'P 1'
#
loop_
_entity.id
_entity.type
_entity.pdbx_description
1 polymer ?
#
loop_
_entity_poly.entity_id
_entity_poly.type
_entity_poly.pdbx_seq_one_letter_code
_entity_poly.pdbx_strand_id
1 'polypeptide(L)'
;MTDSITSTELKKIMPLLARHEGVWEGVYRYYDAEGNKTDEHASRLLCRFPETGPAYHQTNFYRWADGRSEIRDFPANIVNGRIAWDNELINGWASDVPLDDFKRTTMLNWTRTGEPDLYLYEMIQLSDDGQSRSRTWQWFKKDRLFQRTLIDEKFISADWKSYDGKTF
;
A
#
# COMPACT_ATOMS: atom_id res chain seq x y z
N MET A 1 -15.74 -11.96 20.44
CA MET A 1 -16.42 -11.29 19.31
C MET A 1 -15.58 -10.09 18.97
N THR A 2 -14.77 -10.15 17.92
CA THR A 2 -14.08 -8.97 17.40
C THR A 2 -15.12 -8.18 16.62
N ASP A 3 -15.58 -7.07 17.17
CA ASP A 3 -16.41 -6.12 16.41
C ASP A 3 -15.61 -5.72 15.18
N SER A 4 -16.05 -6.17 14.01
CA SER A 4 -15.44 -5.78 12.75
C SER A 4 -15.70 -4.28 12.57
N ILE A 5 -14.68 -3.48 12.82
CA ILE A 5 -14.73 -2.03 12.59
C ILE A 5 -15.09 -1.81 11.11
N THR A 6 -16.06 -0.94 10.85
CA THR A 6 -16.54 -0.66 9.49
C THR A 6 -15.56 0.25 8.74
N SER A 7 -15.68 0.31 7.42
CA SER A 7 -14.92 1.26 6.60
C SER A 7 -15.14 2.73 7.01
N THR A 8 -16.35 3.07 7.48
CA THR A 8 -16.65 4.41 8.01
C THR A 8 -15.85 4.72 9.27
N GLU A 9 -15.77 3.76 10.20
CA GLU A 9 -15.02 3.95 11.43
C GLU A 9 -13.51 3.98 11.15
N LEU A 10 -13.05 3.21 10.15
CA LEU A 10 -11.66 3.25 9.67
C LEU A 10 -11.23 4.66 9.25
N LYS A 11 -12.07 5.34 8.48
CA LYS A 11 -11.77 6.70 7.98
C LYS A 11 -11.64 7.72 9.12
N LYS A 12 -12.28 7.48 10.27
CA LYS A 12 -12.15 8.36 11.45
C LYS A 12 -10.85 8.12 12.20
N ILE A 13 -10.47 6.86 12.40
CA ILE A 13 -9.27 6.50 13.17
C ILE A 13 -7.98 6.68 12.35
N MET A 14 -8.07 6.58 11.02
CA MET A 14 -6.96 6.80 10.09
C MET A 14 -7.37 7.78 8.97
N PRO A 15 -7.48 9.08 9.29
CA PRO A 15 -7.95 10.09 8.34
C PRO A 15 -6.95 10.37 7.21
N LEU A 16 -5.65 10.14 7.42
CA LEU A 16 -4.68 10.30 6.33
C LEU A 16 -4.80 9.11 5.36
N LEU A 17 -4.86 7.88 5.86
CA LEU A 17 -5.16 6.70 5.05
C LEU A 17 -6.42 6.90 4.20
N ALA A 18 -7.48 7.48 4.78
CA ALA A 18 -8.73 7.76 4.07
C ALA A 18 -8.55 8.64 2.82
N ARG A 19 -7.59 9.57 2.85
CA ARG A 19 -7.27 10.46 1.71
C ARG A 19 -6.63 9.71 0.54
N HIS A 20 -6.20 8.47 0.72
CA HIS A 20 -5.70 7.64 -0.37
C HIS A 20 -6.79 6.94 -1.18
N GLU A 21 -8.06 7.01 -0.76
CA GLU A 21 -9.18 6.42 -1.51
C GLU A 21 -9.23 6.93 -2.96
N GLY A 22 -9.35 6.00 -3.91
CA GLY A 22 -9.39 6.31 -5.34
C GLY A 22 -8.36 5.54 -6.15
N VAL A 23 -8.06 6.08 -7.32
CA VAL A 23 -7.16 5.50 -8.32
C VAL A 23 -5.86 6.29 -8.35
N TRP A 24 -4.75 5.56 -8.26
CA TRP A 24 -3.40 6.10 -8.33
C TRP A 24 -2.64 5.43 -9.45
N GLU A 25 -1.87 6.18 -10.22
CA GLU A 25 -0.94 5.63 -11.21
C GLU A 25 0.47 6.11 -10.93
N GLY A 26 1.45 5.26 -11.21
CA GLY A 26 2.83 5.53 -10.85
C GLY A 26 3.83 4.55 -11.43
N VAL A 27 5.04 4.63 -10.89
CA VAL A 27 6.18 3.78 -11.28
C VAL A 27 6.84 3.24 -10.03
N TYR A 28 7.03 1.92 -10.00
CA TYR A 28 7.83 1.23 -9.00
C TYR A 28 9.24 1.06 -9.53
N ARG A 29 10.24 1.43 -8.73
CA ARG A 29 11.66 1.19 -9.03
C ARG A 29 12.28 0.42 -7.88
N TYR A 30 12.96 -0.68 -8.20
CA TYR A 30 13.65 -1.52 -7.24
C TYR A 30 15.14 -1.26 -7.32
N TYR A 31 15.78 -1.25 -6.15
CA TYR A 31 17.21 -1.01 -6.01
C TYR A 31 17.80 -2.05 -5.07
N ASP A 32 19.02 -2.50 -5.34
CA ASP A 32 19.78 -3.31 -4.39
C ASP A 32 20.22 -2.48 -3.16
N ALA A 33 20.99 -3.11 -2.26
CA ALA A 33 21.46 -2.46 -1.04
C ALA A 33 22.45 -1.31 -1.33
N GLU A 34 23.20 -1.40 -2.43
CA GLU A 34 24.19 -0.43 -2.91
C GLU A 34 23.55 0.73 -3.68
N GLY A 35 22.28 0.62 -4.06
CA GLY A 35 21.52 1.67 -4.75
C GLY A 35 21.52 1.53 -6.26
N ASN A 36 21.91 0.39 -6.82
CA ASN A 36 21.78 0.12 -8.25
C ASN A 36 20.34 -0.27 -8.56
N LYS A 37 19.75 0.31 -9.62
CA LYS A 37 18.39 -0.04 -10.05
C LYS A 37 18.38 -1.45 -10.65
N THR A 38 17.56 -2.33 -10.10
CA THR A 38 17.49 -3.75 -10.51
C THR A 38 16.22 -4.09 -11.29
N ASP A 39 15.12 -3.37 -11.06
CA ASP A 39 13.86 -3.56 -11.79
C ASP A 39 13.03 -2.27 -11.80
N GLU A 40 12.08 -2.19 -12.74
CA GLU A 40 11.14 -1.08 -12.86
C GLU A 40 9.84 -1.53 -13.56
N HIS A 41 8.69 -1.08 -13.05
CA HIS A 41 7.41 -1.30 -13.71
C HIS A 41 6.42 -0.16 -13.46
N ALA A 42 5.50 0.03 -14.40
CA ALA A 42 4.35 0.91 -14.23
C ALA A 42 3.33 0.27 -13.28
N SER A 43 2.52 1.09 -12.62
CA SER A 43 1.48 0.62 -11.71
C SER A 43 0.20 1.44 -11.79
N ARG A 44 -0.94 0.78 -11.56
CA ARG A 44 -2.22 1.40 -11.15
C ARG A 44 -2.70 0.76 -9.87
N LEU A 45 -3.07 1.56 -8.88
CA LEU A 45 -3.58 1.11 -7.59
C LEU A 45 -5.00 1.63 -7.38
N LEU A 46 -5.90 0.72 -7.01
CA LEU A 46 -7.26 1.03 -6.59
C LEU A 46 -7.33 0.87 -5.07
N CYS A 47 -7.45 1.97 -4.34
CA CYS A 47 -7.59 2.00 -2.88
C CYS A 47 -9.06 2.27 -2.53
N ARG A 48 -9.71 1.35 -1.81
CA ARG A 48 -11.17 1.38 -1.60
C ARG A 48 -11.54 1.23 -0.13
N PHE A 49 -12.65 1.85 0.24
CA PHE A 49 -13.34 1.67 1.52
C PHE A 49 -14.76 1.16 1.25
N PRO A 50 -14.95 -0.15 0.98
CA PRO A 50 -16.24 -0.71 0.63
C PRO A 50 -17.31 -0.50 1.72
N GLU A 51 -18.58 -0.41 1.33
CA GLU A 51 -19.71 -0.32 2.29
C GLU A 51 -19.93 -1.63 3.04
N THR A 52 -19.64 -2.76 2.37
CA THR A 52 -19.78 -4.12 2.91
C THR A 52 -18.53 -4.94 2.63
N GLY A 53 -18.20 -5.87 3.52
CA GLY A 53 -17.02 -6.73 3.38
C GLY A 53 -15.80 -6.18 4.13
N PRO A 54 -14.57 -6.33 3.61
CA PRO A 54 -13.37 -5.83 4.28
C PRO A 54 -13.43 -4.30 4.41
N ALA A 55 -12.93 -3.79 5.53
CA ALA A 55 -13.01 -2.35 5.82
C ALA A 55 -12.11 -1.51 4.89
N TYR A 56 -11.07 -2.14 4.34
CA TYR A 56 -10.21 -1.58 3.31
C TYR A 56 -9.89 -2.65 2.26
N HIS A 57 -9.83 -2.27 0.99
CA HIS A 57 -9.49 -3.20 -0.09
C HIS A 57 -8.66 -2.51 -1.16
N GLN A 58 -7.45 -3.02 -1.38
CA GLN A 58 -6.55 -2.50 -2.39
C GLN A 58 -6.28 -3.53 -3.49
N THR A 59 -6.33 -3.13 -4.75
CA THR A 59 -5.81 -3.94 -5.87
C THR A 59 -4.70 -3.17 -6.57
N ASN A 60 -3.59 -3.84 -6.85
CA ASN A 60 -2.45 -3.28 -7.56
C ASN A 60 -2.33 -3.99 -8.92
N PHE A 61 -2.31 -3.21 -9.98
CA PHE A 61 -2.05 -3.66 -11.34
C PHE A 61 -0.66 -3.20 -11.73
N TYR A 62 0.18 -4.11 -12.22
CA TYR A 62 1.55 -3.84 -12.62
C TYR A 62 1.78 -4.23 -14.07
N ARG A 63 2.61 -3.44 -14.77
CA ARG A 63 3.00 -3.70 -16.15
C ARG A 63 4.47 -3.36 -16.38
N TRP A 64 5.22 -4.33 -16.90
CA TRP A 64 6.62 -4.17 -17.28
C TRP A 64 6.74 -3.84 -18.77
N ALA A 65 7.88 -3.27 -19.16
CA ALA A 65 8.18 -2.94 -20.55
C ALA A 65 8.29 -4.17 -21.46
N ASP A 66 8.59 -5.34 -20.89
CA ASP A 66 8.69 -6.63 -21.59
C ASP A 66 7.32 -7.30 -21.84
N GLY A 67 6.22 -6.65 -21.44
CA GLY A 67 4.85 -7.15 -21.62
C GLY A 67 4.34 -8.02 -20.47
N ARG A 68 5.16 -8.31 -19.44
CA ARG A 68 4.66 -8.95 -18.21
C ARG A 68 3.64 -8.05 -17.51
N SER A 69 2.66 -8.69 -16.88
CA SER A 69 1.66 -8.02 -16.03
C SER A 69 1.37 -8.84 -14.79
N GLU A 70 1.14 -8.17 -13.67
CA GLU A 70 0.71 -8.80 -12.42
C GLU A 70 -0.49 -8.04 -11.84
N ILE A 71 -1.36 -8.78 -11.16
CA ILE A 71 -2.44 -8.22 -10.35
C ILE A 71 -2.27 -8.78 -8.95
N ARG A 72 -2.24 -7.90 -7.94
CA ARG A 72 -2.17 -8.28 -6.52
C ARG A 72 -3.35 -7.69 -5.78
N ASP A 73 -4.00 -8.52 -4.98
CA ASP A 73 -5.21 -8.15 -4.26
C ASP A 73 -5.00 -8.22 -2.74
N PHE A 74 -5.41 -7.17 -2.03
CA PHE A 74 -5.13 -6.97 -0.61
C PHE A 74 -6.40 -6.52 0.14
N PRO A 75 -7.35 -7.43 0.38
CA PRO A 75 -8.44 -7.17 1.33
C PRO A 75 -7.85 -7.10 2.74
N ALA A 76 -8.32 -6.15 3.55
CA ALA A 76 -7.76 -5.91 4.87
C ALA A 76 -8.85 -5.72 5.92
N ASN A 77 -8.57 -6.26 7.10
CA ASN A 77 -9.39 -6.08 8.30
C ASN A 77 -8.78 -4.99 9.18
N ILE A 78 -9.47 -4.66 10.27
CA ILE A 78 -8.97 -3.74 11.29
C ILE A 78 -8.79 -4.52 12.57
N VAL A 79 -7.58 -4.44 13.13
CA VAL A 79 -7.23 -5.11 14.38
C VAL A 79 -6.47 -4.10 15.23
N ASN A 80 -6.95 -3.84 16.45
CA ASN A 80 -6.32 -2.89 17.38
C ASN A 80 -6.08 -1.48 16.78
N GLY A 81 -7.05 -0.97 16.03
CA GLY A 81 -7.03 0.41 15.50
C GLY A 81 -6.14 0.64 14.27
N ARG A 82 -5.62 -0.42 13.65
CA ARG A 82 -4.79 -0.37 12.43
C ARG A 82 -5.33 -1.31 11.35
N ILE A 83 -4.99 -1.07 10.09
CA ILE A 83 -5.19 -2.08 9.04
C ILE A 83 -4.34 -3.30 9.42
N ALA A 84 -4.89 -4.49 9.23
CA ALA A 84 -4.18 -5.75 9.36
C ALA A 84 -4.41 -6.64 8.14
N TRP A 85 -3.31 -7.21 7.65
CA TRP A 85 -3.30 -8.30 6.69
C TRP A 85 -2.82 -9.58 7.37
N ASP A 86 -3.51 -10.67 7.07
CA ASP A 86 -3.09 -12.02 7.40
C ASP A 86 -3.60 -12.94 6.29
N ASN A 87 -2.78 -13.10 5.25
CA ASN A 87 -3.15 -13.84 4.05
C ASN A 87 -1.96 -14.67 3.53
N GLU A 88 -2.16 -15.36 2.42
CA GLU A 88 -1.17 -16.24 1.79
C GLU A 88 0.07 -15.51 1.28
N LEU A 89 0.02 -14.18 1.14
CA LEU A 89 1.14 -13.37 0.67
C LEU A 89 1.90 -12.72 1.81
N ILE A 90 1.20 -12.11 2.76
CA ILE A 90 1.77 -11.24 3.80
C ILE A 90 1.01 -11.33 5.12
N ASN A 91 1.75 -11.14 6.22
CA ASN A 91 1.20 -10.85 7.54
C ASN A 91 1.75 -9.50 8.02
N GLY A 92 0.89 -8.54 8.34
CA GLY A 92 1.34 -7.20 8.68
C GLY A 92 0.24 -6.18 8.91
N TRP A 93 0.61 -4.90 8.90
CA TRP A 93 -0.26 -3.81 9.27
C TRP A 93 0.06 -2.48 8.56
N ALA A 94 -0.92 -1.57 8.56
CA ALA A 94 -0.75 -0.16 8.18
C ALA A 94 -1.38 0.77 9.22
N SER A 95 -0.72 1.90 9.49
CA SER A 95 -1.26 2.93 10.38
C SER A 95 -0.76 4.32 9.98
N ASP A 96 -1.60 5.34 10.18
CA ASP A 96 -1.13 6.74 10.17
C ASP A 96 -0.11 6.93 11.31
N VAL A 97 0.93 7.73 11.07
CA VAL A 97 1.99 8.01 12.06
C VAL A 97 1.51 9.15 12.98
N PRO A 98 1.17 8.90 14.26
CA PRO A 98 0.58 9.93 15.11
C PRO A 98 1.55 11.07 15.44
N LEU A 99 2.86 10.75 15.46
CA LEU A 99 3.97 11.66 15.76
C LEU A 99 4.33 12.60 14.60
N ASP A 100 3.77 12.41 13.39
CA ASP A 100 4.01 13.32 12.28
C ASP A 100 3.15 14.58 12.47
N ASP A 101 3.77 15.70 12.83
CA ASP A 101 3.09 16.98 13.06
C ASP A 101 2.37 17.48 11.80
N PHE A 102 2.87 17.13 10.61
CA PHE A 102 2.26 17.53 9.34
C PHE A 102 1.16 16.57 8.88
N LYS A 103 0.99 15.41 9.55
CA LYS A 103 -0.03 14.40 9.23
C LYS A 103 0.03 13.95 7.75
N ARG A 104 1.24 13.67 7.26
CA ARG A 104 1.49 13.27 5.86
C ARG A 104 1.94 11.83 5.71
N THR A 105 2.29 11.16 6.81
CA THR A 105 2.91 9.83 6.78
C THR A 105 1.97 8.71 7.22
N THR A 106 1.71 7.76 6.34
CA THR A 106 1.19 6.42 6.67
C THR A 106 2.34 5.43 6.65
N MET A 107 2.45 4.58 7.67
CA MET A 107 3.51 3.59 7.84
C MET A 107 2.93 2.17 7.72
N LEU A 108 3.66 1.30 7.04
CA LEU A 108 3.34 -0.10 6.85
C LEU A 108 4.50 -0.98 7.28
N ASN A 109 4.18 -2.17 7.78
CA ASN A 109 5.13 -3.25 7.98
C ASN A 109 4.45 -4.58 7.71
N TRP A 110 5.16 -5.48 7.03
CA TRP A 110 4.71 -6.84 6.86
C TRP A 110 5.88 -7.81 6.67
N THR A 111 5.62 -9.06 7.00
CA THR A 111 6.49 -10.22 6.78
C THR A 111 5.88 -11.12 5.71
N ARG A 112 6.72 -11.69 4.85
CA ARG A 112 6.28 -12.61 3.79
C ARG A 112 5.77 -13.91 4.42
N THR A 113 4.55 -14.32 4.07
CA THR A 113 4.00 -15.61 4.54
C THR A 113 4.87 -16.75 4.01
N GLY A 114 5.31 -17.64 4.90
CA GLY A 114 6.23 -18.74 4.59
C GLY A 114 7.72 -18.39 4.62
N GLU A 115 8.09 -17.10 4.71
CA GLU A 115 9.48 -16.64 4.80
C GLU A 115 9.64 -15.62 5.95
N PRO A 116 9.70 -16.09 7.21
CA PRO A 116 9.64 -15.22 8.38
C PRO A 116 10.83 -14.25 8.52
N ASP A 117 11.95 -14.56 7.86
CA ASP A 117 13.13 -13.70 7.83
C ASP A 117 13.09 -12.65 6.70
N LEU A 118 12.04 -12.63 5.87
CA LEU A 118 11.80 -11.64 4.81
C LEU A 118 10.67 -10.70 5.20
N TYR A 119 11.00 -9.43 5.45
CA TYR A 119 10.03 -8.41 5.84
C TYR A 119 10.37 -7.06 5.21
N LEU A 120 9.41 -6.13 5.28
CA LEU A 120 9.65 -4.76 4.91
C LEU A 120 9.05 -3.75 5.88
N TYR A 121 9.58 -2.54 5.79
CA TYR A 121 8.93 -1.34 6.28
C TYR A 121 8.67 -0.40 5.11
N GLU A 122 7.46 0.16 5.06
CA GLU A 122 7.06 1.11 4.05
C GLU A 122 6.61 2.42 4.71
N MET A 123 7.04 3.55 4.17
CA MET A 123 6.44 4.85 4.44
C MET A 123 5.78 5.38 3.18
N ILE A 124 4.59 5.93 3.34
CA ILE A 124 3.82 6.62 2.29
C ILE A 124 3.66 8.06 2.73
N GLN A 125 4.23 8.99 1.97
CA GLN A 125 4.05 10.42 2.16
C GLN A 125 3.04 10.96 1.14
N LEU A 126 1.93 11.51 1.63
CA LEU A 126 0.93 12.18 0.83
C LEU A 126 1.18 13.70 0.83
N SER A 127 1.13 14.30 -0.36
CA SER A 127 1.12 15.77 -0.50
C SER A 127 -0.13 16.40 0.13
N ASP A 128 -0.04 17.67 0.54
CA ASP A 128 -1.17 18.36 1.17
C ASP A 128 -2.38 18.50 0.24
N ASP A 129 -2.13 18.71 -1.06
CA ASP A 129 -3.19 18.78 -2.07
C ASP A 129 -3.81 17.40 -2.37
N GLY A 130 -3.23 16.30 -1.88
CA GLY A 130 -3.71 14.95 -2.11
C GLY A 130 -3.49 14.44 -3.54
N GLN A 131 -2.72 15.15 -4.38
CA GLN A 131 -2.60 14.83 -5.81
C GLN A 131 -1.36 13.98 -6.12
N SER A 132 -0.40 13.94 -5.20
CA SER A 132 0.85 13.18 -5.35
C SER A 132 1.20 12.42 -4.08
N ARG A 133 1.76 11.22 -4.21
CA ARG A 133 2.36 10.53 -3.08
C ARG A 133 3.67 9.87 -3.49
N SER A 134 4.57 9.78 -2.53
CA SER A 134 5.84 9.05 -2.63
C SER A 134 5.83 7.93 -1.62
N ARG A 135 6.36 6.77 -1.99
CA ARG A 135 6.45 5.61 -1.12
C ARG A 135 7.86 5.07 -1.13
N THR A 136 8.37 4.77 0.05
CA THR A 136 9.71 4.20 0.24
C THR A 136 9.60 2.91 1.02
N TRP A 137 10.10 1.83 0.44
CA TRP A 137 10.13 0.52 1.08
C TRP A 137 11.58 0.15 1.38
N GLN A 138 11.82 -0.32 2.59
CA GLN A 138 13.08 -0.93 3.01
C GLN A 138 12.83 -2.42 3.24
N TRP A 139 13.47 -3.27 2.43
CA TRP A 139 13.32 -4.72 2.51
C TRP A 139 14.50 -5.36 3.23
N PHE A 140 14.19 -6.24 4.16
CA PHE A 140 15.16 -6.93 4.98
C PHE A 140 15.04 -8.43 4.80
N LYS A 141 16.19 -9.11 4.71
CA LYS A 141 16.31 -10.56 4.77
C LYS A 141 17.31 -10.89 5.86
N LYS A 142 16.92 -11.69 6.86
CA LYS A 142 17.77 -12.01 8.03
C LYS A 142 18.34 -10.75 8.71
N ASP A 143 17.48 -9.74 8.90
CA ASP A 143 17.83 -8.46 9.52
C ASP A 143 18.95 -7.68 8.82
N ARG A 144 19.10 -7.90 7.52
CA ARG A 144 19.99 -7.14 6.66
C ARG A 144 19.18 -6.56 5.50
N LEU A 145 19.33 -5.26 5.30
CA LEU A 145 18.79 -4.59 4.13
C LEU A 145 19.35 -5.26 2.88
N PHE A 146 18.49 -5.65 1.96
CA PHE A 146 18.92 -6.23 0.67
C PHE A 146 18.29 -5.55 -0.54
N GLN A 147 17.18 -4.82 -0.35
CA GLN A 147 16.48 -4.15 -1.44
C GLN A 147 15.74 -2.90 -0.93
N ARG A 148 15.58 -1.92 -1.81
CA ARG A 148 14.69 -0.78 -1.63
C ARG A 148 13.69 -0.71 -2.79
N THR A 149 12.50 -0.19 -2.50
CA THR A 149 11.53 0.16 -3.54
C THR A 149 11.16 1.63 -3.40
N LEU A 150 11.29 2.40 -4.47
CA LEU A 150 10.88 3.80 -4.53
C LEU A 150 9.73 3.93 -5.53
N ILE A 151 8.63 4.51 -5.08
CA ILE A 151 7.38 4.58 -5.84
C ILE A 151 6.91 6.02 -5.86
N ASP A 152 6.72 6.57 -7.05
CA ASP A 152 6.10 7.88 -7.26
C ASP A 152 4.74 7.68 -7.91
N GLU A 153 3.68 8.23 -7.31
CA GLU A 153 2.31 8.08 -7.79
C GLU A 153 1.57 9.42 -7.87
N LYS A 154 0.65 9.50 -8.82
CA LYS A 154 -0.29 10.60 -9.04
C LYS A 154 -1.72 10.11 -8.88
N PHE A 155 -2.54 10.95 -8.27
CA PHE A 155 -3.97 10.71 -8.16
C PHE A 155 -4.63 10.88 -9.52
N ILE A 156 -5.50 9.94 -9.89
CA ILE A 156 -6.16 9.90 -11.20
C ILE A 156 -7.66 10.14 -11.09
N SER A 157 -8.33 9.46 -10.16
CA SER A 157 -9.79 9.54 -10.04
C SER A 157 -10.27 9.08 -8.67
N ALA A 158 -11.29 9.76 -8.14
CA ALA A 158 -12.03 9.26 -6.97
C ALA A 158 -13.00 8.12 -7.34
N ASP A 159 -13.44 8.05 -8.60
CA ASP A 159 -14.35 7.03 -9.11
C ASP A 159 -13.59 5.73 -9.41
N TRP A 160 -13.10 5.07 -8.36
CA TRP A 160 -12.46 3.77 -8.46
C TRP A 160 -13.40 2.69 -9.01
N LYS A 161 -14.72 2.84 -8.84
CA LYS A 161 -15.73 1.87 -9.34
C LYS A 161 -15.68 1.78 -10.87
N SER A 162 -15.44 2.90 -11.55
CA SER A 162 -15.25 2.90 -13.00
C SER A 162 -13.97 2.21 -13.48
N TYR A 163 -13.04 1.88 -12.59
CA TYR A 163 -11.78 1.16 -12.90
C TYR A 163 -11.80 -0.29 -12.43
N ASP A 164 -12.76 -0.68 -11.58
CA ASP A 164 -12.82 -2.02 -11.03
C ASP A 164 -13.09 -3.06 -12.13
N GLY A 165 -12.37 -4.18 -12.09
CA GLY A 165 -12.39 -5.22 -13.12
C GLY A 165 -11.86 -4.81 -14.50
N LYS A 166 -11.28 -3.61 -14.67
CA LYS A 166 -10.67 -3.16 -15.93
C LYS A 166 -9.18 -3.50 -15.99
N THR A 167 -8.68 -3.72 -17.20
CA THR A 167 -7.25 -3.91 -17.46
C THR A 167 -6.48 -2.59 -17.37
N PHE A 168 -5.21 -2.70 -16.97
CA PHE A 168 -4.26 -1.58 -16.84
C PHE A 168 -3.31 -1.51 -18.03
#